data_AF-A0A4V0YB47-F1
#
_entry.id   AF-A0A4V0YB47-F1
#
_cell.length_a   1.000
_cell.length_b   1.000
_cell.length_c   1.000
_cell.angle_alpha   90.00
_cell.angle_beta   90.00
_cell.angle_gamma   90.00
#
_symmetry.space_group_name_H-M   'P 1'
#
loop_
_entity.id
_entity.type
_entity.pdbx_description
1 polymer ?
#
loop_
_entity_poly.entity_id
_entity_poly.type
_entity_poly.pdbx_seq_one_letter_code
_entity_poly.pdbx_strand_id
1 'polypeptide(L)'
;MKRRGLLAGAIAAIAAMTALTPSALAADIPHYTTDRQDVPAEYRTFVLDTTDTPFSKVVFDEGEWTRTVKDDNNAWWPTVADAGLSIPDVGEWTDDAGARHTIDMRLELDQWNGGSVSELGRLDEHGQIVHDGLFWINNAYDNTKVPDETLKTLGRIDTSRRVGCRWTVTLLMADTGTPVPDDFKGVTGFNDLDGWDADPSLAFEGVELISGFDAAYTTPDAQLASFGENGFAGTTADAGDESDLDGAQQSRHRVAATWTGPTFTFGYSIQQPQGRLDGSRMTFGAPITRLETLTYKLNGGAGTIPNQQEGANQ
;
A
#
# COMPACT_ATOMS: atom_id res chain seq x y z
N MET A 1 -0.91 -45.38 -42.45
CA MET A 1 -1.13 -43.91 -42.47
C MET A 1 -1.66 -43.50 -41.09
N LYS A 2 -0.77 -43.02 -40.21
CA LYS A 2 -0.70 -41.64 -39.67
C LYS A 2 -1.95 -41.13 -38.94
N ARG A 3 -1.88 -41.02 -37.60
CA ARG A 3 -1.87 -39.77 -36.77
C ARG A 3 -1.93 -40.21 -35.28
N ARG A 4 -0.86 -40.00 -34.50
CA ARG A 4 -0.65 -38.85 -33.57
C ARG A 4 -1.85 -38.72 -32.62
N GLY A 5 -1.80 -39.07 -31.34
CA GLY A 5 -0.79 -38.73 -30.34
C GLY A 5 -1.19 -37.41 -29.69
N LEU A 6 -1.86 -37.46 -28.53
CA LEU A 6 -1.99 -36.35 -27.58
C LEU A 6 -2.14 -36.97 -26.18
N LEU A 7 -1.04 -37.06 -25.45
CA LEU A 7 -1.10 -37.08 -23.99
C LEU A 7 -1.52 -35.67 -23.57
N ALA A 8 -2.75 -35.51 -23.09
CA ALA A 8 -3.11 -34.34 -22.31
C ALA A 8 -2.54 -34.56 -20.90
N GLY A 9 -1.42 -33.92 -20.62
CA GLY A 9 -0.93 -33.76 -19.25
C GLY A 9 -1.93 -32.93 -18.49
N ALA A 10 -2.56 -33.53 -17.48
CA ALA A 10 -3.30 -32.78 -16.47
C ALA A 10 -2.27 -32.04 -15.61
N ILE A 11 -2.09 -30.75 -15.86
CA ILE A 11 -1.48 -29.84 -14.88
C ILE A 11 -2.54 -29.65 -13.82
N ALA A 12 -2.42 -30.39 -12.72
CA ALA A 12 -3.19 -30.11 -11.52
C ALA A 12 -2.61 -28.83 -10.89
N ALA A 13 -3.34 -27.72 -11.03
CA ALA A 13 -3.15 -26.57 -10.17
C ALA A 13 -3.46 -27.02 -8.74
N ILE A 14 -2.43 -27.22 -7.93
CA ILE A 14 -2.57 -27.42 -6.49
C ILE A 14 -2.83 -26.04 -5.91
N ALA A 15 -4.11 -25.72 -5.68
CA ALA A 15 -4.47 -24.64 -4.78
C ALA A 15 -4.04 -25.06 -3.37
N ALA A 16 -2.85 -24.62 -2.95
CA ALA A 16 -2.43 -24.73 -1.57
C ALA A 16 -3.22 -23.72 -0.73
N MET A 17 -4.45 -24.08 -0.36
CA MET A 17 -5.15 -23.45 0.75
C MET A 17 -4.47 -23.90 2.05
N THR A 18 -3.33 -23.30 2.36
CA THR A 18 -2.79 -23.31 3.71
C THR A 18 -3.74 -22.47 4.55
N ALA A 19 -4.39 -23.10 5.53
CA ALA A 19 -5.21 -22.39 6.49
C ALA A 19 -4.32 -21.41 7.27
N LEU A 20 -4.29 -20.15 6.83
CA LEU A 20 -3.68 -19.05 7.54
C LEU A 20 -4.34 -18.97 8.92
N THR A 21 -3.54 -19.12 9.97
CA THR A 21 -3.99 -18.81 11.33
C THR A 21 -4.43 -17.34 11.34
N PRO A 22 -5.61 -17.00 11.87
CA PRO A 22 -6.03 -15.60 11.93
C PRO A 22 -4.98 -14.81 12.72
N SER A 23 -4.36 -13.82 12.06
CA SER A 23 -3.49 -12.85 12.72
C SER A 23 -4.22 -12.27 13.92
N ALA A 24 -3.57 -12.28 15.08
CA ALA A 24 -4.10 -11.62 16.26
C ALA A 24 -4.39 -10.16 15.91
N LEU A 25 -5.59 -9.66 16.27
CA LEU A 25 -5.89 -8.23 16.19
C LEU A 25 -4.77 -7.46 16.88
N ALA A 26 -4.27 -6.41 16.24
CA ALA A 26 -3.22 -5.59 16.80
C ALA A 26 -3.71 -5.00 18.13
N ALA A 27 -3.10 -5.44 19.24
CA ALA A 27 -3.13 -4.66 20.47
C ALA A 27 -2.49 -3.29 20.18
N ASP A 28 -2.88 -2.24 20.93
CA ASP A 28 -2.32 -0.88 20.88
C ASP A 28 -0.82 -0.91 20.52
N ILE A 29 -0.50 -0.64 19.25
CA ILE A 29 0.86 -0.82 18.75
C ILE A 29 1.70 0.38 19.18
N PRO A 30 2.96 0.18 19.59
CA PRO A 30 3.80 1.30 19.97
C PRO A 30 4.04 2.23 18.76
N HIS A 31 3.78 3.52 18.97
CA HIS A 31 4.09 4.59 18.03
C HIS A 31 5.32 5.38 18.49
N TYR A 32 6.26 5.58 17.57
CA TYR A 32 7.49 6.34 17.81
C TYR A 32 7.66 7.48 16.81
N THR A 33 8.34 8.54 17.24
CA THR A 33 8.93 9.51 16.32
C THR A 33 10.36 9.11 15.99
N THR A 34 10.77 9.23 14.74
CA THR A 34 12.08 8.79 14.24
C THR A 34 13.26 9.52 14.91
N ASP A 35 13.05 10.73 15.43
CA ASP A 35 14.05 11.46 16.23
C ASP A 35 14.25 10.90 17.66
N ARG A 36 13.34 10.04 18.13
CA ARG A 36 13.45 9.32 19.40
C ARG A 36 13.89 7.89 19.19
N GLN A 37 13.28 7.19 18.25
CA GLN A 37 13.58 5.80 17.96
C GLN A 37 13.49 5.55 16.46
N ASP A 38 14.57 5.01 15.89
CA ASP A 38 14.59 4.60 14.49
C ASP A 38 13.94 3.21 14.33
N VAL A 39 13.54 2.88 13.10
CA VAL A 39 13.15 1.50 12.74
C VAL A 39 14.36 0.58 12.98
N PRO A 40 14.21 -0.48 13.81
CA PRO A 40 15.30 -1.41 14.09
C PRO A 40 15.84 -2.06 12.82
N ALA A 41 17.16 -2.27 12.75
CA ALA A 41 17.84 -2.75 11.55
C ALA A 41 17.34 -4.13 11.07
N GLU A 42 16.91 -4.99 12.00
CA GLU A 42 16.31 -6.30 11.70
C GLU A 42 15.06 -6.23 10.82
N TYR A 43 14.25 -5.16 10.93
CA TYR A 43 13.08 -4.95 10.06
C TYR A 43 13.44 -4.36 8.70
N ARG A 44 14.66 -3.85 8.53
CA ARG A 44 15.15 -3.26 7.26
C ARG A 44 15.79 -4.30 6.34
N THR A 45 15.76 -5.57 6.73
CA THR A 45 16.23 -6.71 5.91
C THR A 45 15.32 -6.97 4.71
N PHE A 46 14.07 -6.50 4.78
CA PHE A 46 13.15 -6.39 3.67
C PHE A 46 12.35 -5.09 3.77
N VAL A 47 12.25 -4.35 2.67
CA VAL A 47 11.43 -3.15 2.56
C VAL A 47 10.39 -3.41 1.49
N LEU A 48 9.10 -3.34 1.85
CA LEU A 48 8.02 -3.34 0.87
C LEU A 48 7.89 -1.94 0.30
N ASP A 49 8.21 -1.78 -0.98
CA ASP A 49 8.15 -0.52 -1.69
C ASP A 49 7.51 -0.73 -3.06
N THR A 50 6.36 -0.09 -3.29
CA THR A 50 5.63 -0.15 -4.56
C THR A 50 5.64 1.18 -5.31
N THR A 51 6.42 2.17 -4.86
CA THR A 51 6.49 3.50 -5.49
C THR A 51 6.87 3.42 -6.97
N ASP A 52 7.82 2.55 -7.32
CA ASP A 52 8.27 2.32 -8.70
C ASP A 52 7.67 1.07 -9.35
N THR A 53 6.70 0.41 -8.70
CA THR A 53 6.10 -0.83 -9.24
C THR A 53 5.21 -0.50 -10.44
N PRO A 54 5.50 -1.01 -11.65
CA PRO A 54 4.62 -0.79 -12.80
C PRO A 54 3.28 -1.49 -12.61
N PHE A 55 2.18 -0.79 -12.86
CA PHE A 55 0.83 -1.36 -12.77
C PHE A 55 0.65 -2.56 -13.72
N SER A 56 1.39 -2.62 -14.82
CA SER A 56 1.40 -3.78 -15.73
C SER A 56 1.92 -5.08 -15.11
N LYS A 57 2.58 -5.02 -13.95
CA LYS A 57 2.99 -6.22 -13.20
C LYS A 57 1.83 -6.83 -12.40
N VAL A 58 0.75 -6.09 -12.14
CA VAL A 58 -0.37 -6.57 -11.32
C VAL A 58 -1.08 -7.72 -12.03
N VAL A 59 -1.23 -8.82 -11.31
CA VAL A 59 -1.97 -10.01 -11.75
C VAL A 59 -3.27 -10.10 -10.96
N PHE A 60 -4.38 -9.80 -11.62
CA PHE A 60 -5.71 -9.92 -11.03
C PHE A 60 -6.22 -11.36 -11.07
N ASP A 61 -6.90 -11.78 -10.01
CA ASP A 61 -7.57 -13.07 -10.00
C ASP A 61 -8.70 -13.11 -11.04
N GLU A 62 -8.83 -14.26 -11.71
CA GLU A 62 -9.71 -14.41 -12.86
C GLU A 62 -11.18 -14.25 -12.46
N GLY A 63 -11.84 -13.23 -13.02
CA GLY A 63 -13.27 -12.98 -12.82
C GLY A 63 -13.63 -12.20 -11.56
N GLU A 64 -12.64 -11.78 -10.77
CA GLU A 64 -12.85 -11.07 -9.50
C GLU A 64 -12.78 -9.54 -9.64
N TRP A 65 -12.51 -9.05 -10.84
CA TRP A 65 -12.29 -7.63 -11.10
C TRP A 65 -12.94 -7.17 -12.39
N THR A 66 -13.37 -5.91 -12.39
CA THR A 66 -13.89 -5.23 -13.57
C THR A 66 -13.19 -3.89 -13.74
N ARG A 67 -12.88 -3.52 -14.99
CA ARG A 67 -12.17 -2.28 -15.31
C ARG A 67 -13.15 -1.20 -15.74
N THR A 68 -13.02 -0.01 -15.17
CA THR A 68 -13.63 1.20 -15.72
C THR A 68 -12.67 1.95 -16.60
N VAL A 69 -13.18 2.45 -17.71
CA VAL A 69 -12.57 3.55 -18.46
C VAL A 69 -13.61 4.67 -18.45
N LYS A 70 -13.59 5.50 -17.41
CA LYS A 70 -14.54 6.60 -17.25
C LYS A 70 -13.76 7.87 -16.97
N ASP A 71 -13.98 8.89 -17.80
CA ASP A 71 -13.28 10.18 -17.70
C ASP A 71 -11.74 10.01 -17.66
N ASP A 72 -11.22 9.05 -18.44
CA ASP A 72 -9.81 8.64 -18.51
C ASP A 72 -9.16 8.25 -17.16
N ASN A 73 -9.96 7.92 -16.14
CA ASN A 73 -9.48 7.28 -14.92
C ASN A 73 -9.64 5.75 -15.02
N ASN A 74 -8.51 5.06 -15.18
CA ASN A 74 -8.42 3.62 -15.38
C ASN A 74 -8.39 2.86 -14.05
N ALA A 75 -9.54 2.67 -13.40
CA ALA A 75 -9.62 1.91 -12.16
C ALA A 75 -10.07 0.45 -12.36
N TRP A 76 -9.50 -0.44 -11.55
CA TRP A 76 -9.89 -1.83 -11.40
C TRP A 76 -10.65 -1.99 -10.08
N TRP A 77 -11.88 -2.48 -10.21
CA TRP A 77 -12.82 -2.60 -9.10
C TRP A 77 -13.07 -4.06 -8.78
N PRO A 78 -13.06 -4.44 -7.49
CA PRO A 78 -13.41 -5.81 -7.10
C PRO A 78 -14.88 -6.07 -7.40
N THR A 79 -15.20 -7.30 -7.79
CA THR A 79 -16.57 -7.77 -8.07
C THR A 79 -17.03 -8.85 -7.09
N VAL A 80 -16.14 -9.30 -6.20
CA VAL A 80 -16.38 -10.25 -5.10
C VAL A 80 -15.76 -9.75 -3.79
N ALA A 81 -16.23 -10.27 -2.65
CA ALA A 81 -15.91 -9.70 -1.33
C ALA A 81 -14.49 -10.03 -0.86
N ASP A 82 -13.92 -11.11 -1.38
CA ASP A 82 -12.60 -11.68 -1.14
C ASP A 82 -11.69 -11.53 -2.36
N ALA A 83 -11.97 -10.53 -3.21
CA ALA A 83 -11.22 -10.31 -4.45
C ALA A 83 -9.73 -10.13 -4.17
N GLY A 84 -8.89 -10.77 -4.99
CA GLY A 84 -7.45 -10.67 -4.80
C GLY A 84 -6.66 -10.35 -6.06
N LEU A 85 -5.45 -9.85 -5.81
CA LEU A 85 -4.43 -9.61 -6.83
C LEU A 85 -3.05 -9.99 -6.30
N SER A 86 -2.11 -10.22 -7.21
CA SER A 86 -0.71 -10.48 -6.90
C SER A 86 0.18 -9.49 -7.62
N ILE A 87 1.26 -9.07 -6.96
CA ILE A 87 2.34 -8.27 -7.53
C ILE A 87 3.63 -9.09 -7.40
N PRO A 88 4.19 -9.57 -8.51
CA PRO A 88 5.46 -10.29 -8.46
C PRO A 88 6.61 -9.33 -8.24
N ASP A 89 7.68 -9.82 -7.62
CA ASP A 89 8.96 -9.12 -7.47
C ASP A 89 8.78 -7.73 -6.82
N VAL A 90 8.23 -7.74 -5.59
CA VAL A 90 8.06 -6.54 -4.74
C VAL A 90 9.29 -6.24 -3.87
N GLY A 91 10.31 -7.09 -3.94
CA GLY A 91 11.57 -6.87 -3.26
C GLY A 91 12.41 -8.15 -3.15
N GLU A 92 13.61 -7.98 -2.58
CA GLU A 92 14.51 -9.08 -2.26
C GLU A 92 14.74 -9.18 -0.76
N TRP A 93 14.76 -10.41 -0.24
CA TRP A 93 15.10 -10.72 1.13
C TRP A 93 16.31 -11.64 1.17
N THR A 94 17.21 -11.42 2.13
CA THR A 94 18.34 -12.34 2.38
C THR A 94 18.11 -13.06 3.69
N ASP A 95 18.07 -14.39 3.65
CA ASP A 95 17.85 -15.21 4.84
C ASP A 95 19.10 -15.30 5.74
N ASP A 96 18.93 -15.90 6.92
CA ASP A 96 20.01 -16.10 7.90
C ASP A 96 21.16 -16.98 7.37
N ALA A 97 20.91 -17.79 6.35
CA ALA A 97 21.93 -18.60 5.67
C ALA A 97 22.67 -17.80 4.58
N GLY A 98 22.27 -16.55 4.32
CA GLY A 98 22.84 -15.66 3.32
C GLY A 98 22.30 -15.90 1.89
N ALA A 99 21.23 -16.68 1.73
CA ALA A 99 20.60 -16.89 0.43
C ALA A 99 19.63 -15.74 0.12
N ARG A 100 19.65 -15.27 -1.13
CA ARG A 100 18.76 -14.21 -1.64
C ARG A 100 17.51 -14.83 -2.25
N HIS A 101 16.37 -14.24 -1.90
CA HIS A 101 15.04 -14.65 -2.32
C HIS A 101 14.30 -13.46 -2.90
N THR A 102 13.69 -13.63 -4.07
CA THR A 102 12.70 -12.69 -4.60
C THR A 102 11.38 -12.92 -3.88
N ILE A 103 10.73 -11.84 -3.47
CA ILE A 103 9.47 -11.87 -2.75
C ILE A 103 8.37 -11.34 -3.65
N ASP A 104 7.28 -12.09 -3.73
CA ASP A 104 6.02 -11.69 -4.34
C ASP A 104 5.04 -11.23 -3.25
N MET A 105 4.11 -10.36 -3.61
CA MET A 105 3.03 -9.91 -2.73
C MET A 105 1.68 -10.41 -3.26
N ARG A 106 0.86 -10.93 -2.35
CA ARG A 106 -0.56 -11.19 -2.55
C ARG A 106 -1.37 -10.19 -1.72
N LEU A 107 -2.31 -9.51 -2.34
CA LEU A 107 -3.23 -8.57 -1.69
C LEU A 107 -4.66 -9.11 -1.80
N GLU A 108 -5.33 -9.30 -0.67
CA GLU A 108 -6.68 -9.87 -0.59
C GLU A 108 -7.62 -8.92 0.13
N LEU A 109 -8.80 -8.74 -0.45
CA LEU A 109 -9.82 -7.88 0.10
C LEU A 109 -10.50 -8.55 1.30
N ASP A 110 -10.47 -7.89 2.46
CA ASP A 110 -11.19 -8.34 3.65
C ASP A 110 -12.54 -7.63 3.78
N GLN A 111 -12.56 -6.33 3.47
CA GLN A 111 -13.73 -5.46 3.58
C GLN A 111 -13.69 -4.37 2.51
N TRP A 112 -14.85 -4.05 1.96
CA TRP A 112 -14.99 -3.05 0.92
C TRP A 112 -16.02 -1.98 1.30
N ASN A 113 -15.64 -0.72 1.12
CA ASN A 113 -16.52 0.43 1.15
C ASN A 113 -16.00 1.49 0.16
N GLY A 114 -15.84 1.14 -1.11
CA GLY A 114 -15.46 2.09 -2.16
C GLY A 114 -14.00 2.10 -2.62
N GLY A 115 -13.20 1.07 -2.33
CA GLY A 115 -11.81 1.01 -2.83
C GLY A 115 -11.65 0.38 -4.22
N SER A 116 -10.53 0.69 -4.86
CA SER A 116 -10.09 0.17 -6.17
C SER A 116 -8.56 0.23 -6.27
N VAL A 117 -7.99 -0.25 -7.38
CA VAL A 117 -6.56 -0.05 -7.71
C VAL A 117 -6.41 0.50 -9.13
N SER A 118 -5.37 1.31 -9.39
CA SER A 118 -5.16 1.93 -10.71
C SER A 118 -3.73 2.43 -10.93
N GLU A 119 -3.50 2.97 -12.13
CA GLU A 119 -2.46 3.96 -12.41
C GLU A 119 -2.95 5.37 -12.03
N LEU A 120 -2.03 6.28 -11.74
CA LEU A 120 -2.34 7.68 -11.48
C LEU A 120 -2.53 8.43 -12.80
N GLY A 121 -3.74 8.95 -13.05
CA GLY A 121 -3.97 9.90 -14.14
C GLY A 121 -3.66 11.33 -13.69
N ARG A 122 -2.82 12.06 -14.45
CA ARG A 122 -2.53 13.48 -14.24
C ARG A 122 -2.65 14.26 -15.54
N LEU A 123 -2.97 15.55 -15.47
CA LEU A 123 -2.95 16.42 -16.64
C LEU A 123 -1.50 16.78 -17.00
N ASP A 124 -1.12 16.57 -18.26
CA ASP A 124 0.14 17.08 -18.80
C ASP A 124 0.07 18.59 -19.08
N GLU A 125 1.18 19.16 -19.57
CA GLU A 125 1.28 20.59 -19.91
C GLU A 125 0.29 21.04 -21.01
N HIS A 126 -0.32 20.10 -21.73
CA HIS A 126 -1.31 20.32 -22.78
C HIS A 126 -2.75 20.03 -22.31
N GLY A 127 -2.95 19.72 -21.03
CA GLY A 127 -4.25 19.36 -20.46
C GLY A 127 -4.76 17.99 -20.92
N GLN A 128 -3.88 17.10 -21.37
CA GLN A 128 -4.19 15.70 -21.64
C GLN A 128 -3.93 14.84 -20.41
N ILE A 129 -4.78 13.87 -20.13
CA ILE A 129 -4.53 12.92 -19.05
C ILE A 129 -3.42 11.96 -19.51
N VAL A 130 -2.34 11.90 -18.73
CA VAL A 130 -1.26 10.94 -18.84
C VAL A 130 -1.23 10.09 -17.57
N HIS A 131 -1.07 8.79 -17.75
CA HIS A 131 -0.89 7.87 -16.64
C HIS A 131 0.58 7.74 -16.28
N ASP A 132 0.89 7.66 -14.99
CA ASP A 132 2.26 7.41 -14.51
C ASP A 132 2.73 5.98 -14.76
N GLY A 133 1.80 5.04 -14.96
CA GLY A 133 2.10 3.63 -15.16
C GLY A 133 2.39 2.85 -13.88
N LEU A 134 2.18 3.45 -12.70
CA LEU A 134 2.58 2.91 -11.40
C LEU A 134 1.39 2.36 -10.62
N PHE A 135 1.66 1.49 -9.65
CA PHE A 135 0.62 0.87 -8.83
C PHE A 135 0.15 1.77 -7.67
N TRP A 136 -1.16 2.00 -7.64
CA TRP A 136 -1.84 2.75 -6.58
C TRP A 136 -3.06 2.02 -6.03
N ILE A 137 -3.28 2.16 -4.72
CA ILE A 137 -4.51 1.75 -4.05
C ILE A 137 -5.35 3.01 -3.85
N ASN A 138 -6.60 2.99 -4.30
CA ASN A 138 -7.46 4.17 -4.33
C ASN A 138 -8.74 3.99 -3.52
N ASN A 139 -9.36 5.11 -3.23
CA ASN A 139 -10.74 5.18 -2.78
C ASN A 139 -11.60 6.02 -3.74
N ALA A 140 -12.88 5.68 -3.87
CA ALA A 140 -13.87 6.53 -4.54
C ALA A 140 -14.52 7.47 -3.54
N TYR A 141 -15.02 8.60 -4.04
CA TYR A 141 -15.76 9.57 -3.23
C TYR A 141 -17.29 9.48 -3.39
N ASP A 142 -17.77 8.83 -4.46
CA ASP A 142 -19.19 8.57 -4.64
C ASP A 142 -19.49 7.30 -5.46
N ASN A 143 -20.75 6.86 -5.40
CA ASN A 143 -21.24 5.66 -6.10
C ASN A 143 -21.28 5.81 -7.63
N THR A 144 -21.15 7.02 -8.19
CA THR A 144 -21.16 7.23 -9.65
C THR A 144 -19.82 6.87 -10.30
N LYS A 145 -18.77 6.71 -9.50
CA LYS A 145 -17.45 6.25 -9.93
C LYS A 145 -17.32 4.73 -9.93
N VAL A 146 -18.23 4.03 -9.24
CA VAL A 146 -18.18 2.58 -9.07
C VAL A 146 -19.03 1.89 -10.15
N PRO A 147 -18.54 0.81 -10.78
CA PRO A 147 -19.32 -0.03 -11.69
C PRO A 147 -20.58 -0.60 -11.06
N ASP A 148 -21.65 -0.73 -11.87
CA ASP A 148 -22.88 -1.39 -11.44
C ASP A 148 -22.66 -2.82 -10.94
N GLU A 149 -21.70 -3.55 -11.52
CA GLU A 149 -21.35 -4.91 -11.12
C GLU A 149 -20.76 -4.95 -9.70
N THR A 150 -19.79 -4.10 -9.40
CA THR A 150 -19.25 -3.93 -8.05
C THR A 150 -20.32 -3.50 -7.06
N LEU A 151 -21.15 -2.50 -7.42
CA LEU A 151 -22.24 -2.04 -6.55
C LEU A 151 -23.28 -3.12 -6.27
N LYS A 152 -23.54 -4.00 -7.24
CA LYS A 152 -24.49 -5.11 -7.10
C LYS A 152 -23.98 -6.17 -6.11
N THR A 153 -22.69 -6.45 -6.09
CA THR A 153 -22.12 -7.48 -5.23
C THR A 153 -21.70 -6.94 -3.87
N LEU A 154 -20.98 -5.81 -3.83
CA LEU A 154 -20.35 -5.27 -2.61
C LEU A 154 -21.20 -4.19 -1.94
N GLY A 155 -22.28 -3.76 -2.59
CA GLY A 155 -23.17 -2.73 -2.09
C GLY A 155 -22.71 -1.32 -2.46
N ARG A 156 -23.40 -0.34 -1.90
CA ARG A 156 -23.12 1.09 -2.14
C ARG A 156 -22.13 1.61 -1.11
N ILE A 157 -21.34 2.60 -1.51
CA ILE A 157 -20.51 3.38 -0.59
C ILE A 157 -21.39 3.96 0.53
N ASP A 158 -21.02 3.64 1.77
CA ASP A 158 -21.57 4.20 3.00
C ASP A 158 -20.66 5.32 3.50
N THR A 159 -21.03 6.56 3.18
CA THR A 159 -20.29 7.77 3.58
C THR A 159 -20.54 8.17 5.04
N SER A 160 -21.36 7.43 5.79
CA SER A 160 -21.46 7.61 7.25
C SER A 160 -20.27 7.03 8.00
N ARG A 161 -19.44 6.26 7.30
CA ARG A 161 -18.18 5.65 7.75
C ARG A 161 -17.03 6.13 6.87
N ARG A 162 -15.80 5.80 7.26
CA ARG A 162 -14.65 5.98 6.38
C ARG A 162 -14.82 5.12 5.12
N VAL A 163 -14.50 5.68 3.97
CA VAL A 163 -14.67 5.10 2.63
C VAL A 163 -13.33 4.58 2.15
N GLY A 164 -13.25 3.31 1.78
CA GLY A 164 -12.01 2.64 1.42
C GLY A 164 -12.10 1.13 1.56
N CYS A 165 -10.97 0.47 1.80
CA CYS A 165 -10.85 -0.98 1.85
C CYS A 165 -10.01 -1.44 3.03
N ARG A 166 -10.26 -2.68 3.45
CA ARG A 166 -9.35 -3.46 4.28
C ARG A 166 -8.68 -4.51 3.40
N TRP A 167 -7.37 -4.61 3.51
CA TRP A 167 -6.55 -5.54 2.75
C TRP A 167 -5.70 -6.39 3.67
N THR A 168 -5.63 -7.68 3.38
CA THR A 168 -4.61 -8.58 3.90
C THR A 168 -3.50 -8.72 2.88
N VAL A 169 -2.26 -8.44 3.30
CA VAL A 169 -1.05 -8.70 2.54
C VAL A 169 -0.50 -10.05 2.97
N THR A 170 -0.12 -10.88 2.00
CA THR A 170 0.67 -12.09 2.20
C THR A 170 1.94 -12.03 1.33
N LEU A 171 3.10 -12.21 1.95
CA LEU A 171 4.39 -12.26 1.26
C LEU A 171 4.79 -13.70 0.97
N LEU A 172 5.18 -13.95 -0.28
CA LEU A 172 5.44 -15.26 -0.83
C LEU A 172 6.87 -15.33 -1.39
N MET A 173 7.52 -16.46 -1.21
CA MET A 173 8.77 -16.79 -1.89
C MET A 173 8.45 -17.01 -3.38
N ALA A 174 9.04 -16.21 -4.28
CA ALA A 174 8.67 -16.22 -5.70
C ALA A 174 8.95 -17.55 -6.42
N ASP A 175 9.95 -18.32 -5.95
CA ASP A 175 10.38 -19.58 -6.56
C ASP A 175 9.48 -20.76 -6.19
N THR A 176 8.91 -20.77 -4.98
CA THR A 176 8.06 -21.85 -4.47
C THR A 176 6.58 -21.49 -4.40
N GLY A 177 6.24 -20.19 -4.35
CA GLY A 177 4.90 -19.69 -4.06
C GLY A 177 4.45 -19.92 -2.62
N THR A 178 5.35 -20.32 -1.71
CA THR A 178 5.02 -20.53 -0.29
C THR A 178 5.19 -19.24 0.51
N PRO A 179 4.43 -19.03 1.59
CA PRO A 179 4.65 -17.91 2.50
C PRO A 179 6.10 -17.83 2.98
N VAL A 180 6.59 -16.60 3.18
CA VAL A 180 7.85 -16.37 3.89
C VAL A 180 7.76 -16.92 5.33
N PRO A 181 8.89 -17.18 6.02
CA PRO A 181 8.89 -17.73 7.38
C PRO A 181 8.17 -16.86 8.41
N ASP A 182 7.71 -17.47 9.51
CA ASP A 182 7.01 -16.78 10.60
C ASP A 182 7.87 -15.74 11.35
N ASP A 183 9.20 -15.85 11.27
CA ASP A 183 10.16 -14.91 11.83
C ASP A 183 10.66 -13.87 10.82
N PHE A 184 10.12 -13.86 9.60
CA PHE A 184 10.37 -12.83 8.60
C PHE A 184 10.03 -11.45 9.17
N LYS A 185 10.91 -10.47 8.96
CA LYS A 185 10.72 -9.11 9.45
C LYS A 185 10.81 -8.14 8.29
N GLY A 186 9.88 -7.20 8.23
CA GLY A 186 9.88 -6.17 7.21
C GLY A 186 9.37 -4.83 7.69
N VAL A 187 9.54 -3.84 6.83
CA VAL A 187 9.05 -2.48 7.04
C VAL A 187 8.48 -1.90 5.73
N THR A 188 7.45 -1.08 5.86
CA THR A 188 6.85 -0.32 4.77
C THR A 188 6.48 1.07 5.25
N GLY A 189 6.52 2.05 4.37
CA GLY A 189 5.85 3.33 4.48
C GLY A 189 4.48 3.26 3.81
N PHE A 190 3.48 3.88 4.42
CA PHE A 190 2.22 4.22 3.77
C PHE A 190 2.31 5.68 3.36
N ASN A 191 2.42 5.92 2.06
CA ASN A 191 2.68 7.23 1.48
C ASN A 191 1.39 7.94 1.08
N ASP A 192 1.52 9.25 0.81
CA ASP A 192 0.47 10.06 0.20
C ASP A 192 -0.82 10.13 1.05
N LEU A 193 -0.68 10.23 2.38
CA LEU A 193 -1.84 10.34 3.27
C LEU A 193 -2.30 11.80 3.35
N ASP A 194 -3.14 12.24 2.42
CA ASP A 194 -3.59 13.63 2.33
C ASP A 194 -4.27 14.16 3.60
N GLY A 195 -4.01 15.42 3.88
CA GLY A 195 -4.88 16.26 4.69
C GLY A 195 -5.97 16.95 3.87
N TRP A 196 -6.78 17.75 4.55
CA TRP A 196 -7.83 18.53 3.92
C TRP A 196 -7.71 19.99 4.33
N ASP A 197 -7.17 20.82 3.43
CA ASP A 197 -6.90 22.24 3.70
C ASP A 197 -8.10 23.00 4.28
N ALA A 198 -9.31 22.64 3.87
CA ALA A 198 -10.53 23.31 4.31
C ALA A 198 -10.96 22.95 5.74
N ASP A 199 -10.47 21.83 6.29
CA ASP A 199 -10.65 21.44 7.69
C ASP A 199 -9.40 20.73 8.23
N PRO A 200 -8.42 21.49 8.76
CA PRO A 200 -7.19 20.95 9.33
C PRO A 200 -7.36 20.09 10.59
N SER A 201 -8.60 19.95 11.11
CA SER A 201 -8.91 19.06 12.23
C SER A 201 -9.40 17.68 11.79
N LEU A 202 -9.70 17.53 10.50
CA LEU A 202 -10.21 16.29 9.92
C LEU A 202 -9.07 15.28 9.74
N ALA A 203 -9.16 14.13 10.39
CA ALA A 203 -8.39 12.94 10.03
C ALA A 203 -8.87 12.45 8.65
N PHE A 204 -8.35 13.04 7.58
CA PHE A 204 -8.91 12.95 6.24
C PHE A 204 -8.59 11.63 5.57
N GLU A 205 -7.43 11.49 4.93
CA GLU A 205 -6.96 10.25 4.32
C GLU A 205 -6.02 9.52 5.25
N GLY A 206 -6.22 8.21 5.42
CA GLY A 206 -5.37 7.49 6.36
C GLY A 206 -5.38 5.99 6.23
N VAL A 207 -4.39 5.42 6.92
CA VAL A 207 -4.19 3.99 7.10
C VAL A 207 -4.48 3.59 8.53
N GLU A 208 -5.12 2.44 8.74
CA GLU A 208 -5.28 1.79 10.04
C GLU A 208 -4.51 0.47 10.05
N LEU A 209 -3.65 0.30 11.06
CA LEU A 209 -2.79 -0.87 11.23
C LEU A 209 -3.55 -1.94 12.04
N ILE A 210 -4.13 -2.94 11.35
CA ILE A 210 -5.17 -3.81 11.94
C ILE A 210 -4.59 -5.06 12.57
N SER A 211 -3.68 -5.76 11.88
CA SER A 211 -3.07 -7.00 12.40
C SER A 211 -1.69 -7.25 11.81
N GLY A 212 -0.84 -8.00 12.54
CA GLY A 212 0.52 -8.37 12.11
C GLY A 212 1.59 -7.32 12.37
N PHE A 213 1.23 -6.10 12.76
CA PHE A 213 2.17 -5.00 12.99
C PHE A 213 2.80 -5.03 14.38
N ASP A 214 4.09 -4.69 14.44
CA ASP A 214 4.89 -4.61 15.66
C ASP A 214 5.02 -3.17 16.20
N ALA A 215 5.07 -2.17 15.31
CA ALA A 215 5.25 -0.76 15.66
C ALA A 215 4.94 0.18 14.49
N ALA A 216 4.69 1.45 14.80
CA ALA A 216 4.53 2.54 13.85
C ALA A 216 5.55 3.66 14.09
N TYR A 217 5.97 4.34 13.02
CA TYR A 217 6.99 5.38 13.04
C TYR A 217 6.58 6.57 12.17
N THR A 218 6.71 7.77 12.69
CA THR A 218 6.48 9.00 11.93
C THR A 218 7.64 9.98 12.10
N THR A 219 7.72 10.96 11.21
CA THR A 219 8.55 12.14 11.47
C THR A 219 8.01 12.92 12.68
N PRO A 220 8.87 13.67 13.39
CA PRO A 220 8.46 14.46 14.54
C PRO A 220 7.54 15.64 14.17
N ASP A 221 7.60 16.08 12.92
CA ASP A 221 6.78 17.13 12.31
C ASP A 221 5.72 16.56 11.36
N ALA A 222 5.36 15.28 11.51
CA ALA A 222 4.30 14.66 10.75
C ALA A 222 2.97 15.44 10.88
N GLN A 223 2.27 15.57 9.76
CA GLN A 223 0.96 16.23 9.66
C GLN A 223 -0.17 15.19 9.70
N LEU A 224 -0.01 14.21 10.59
CA LEU A 224 -0.91 13.08 10.76
C LEU A 224 -1.62 13.17 12.11
N ALA A 225 -2.92 12.89 12.14
CA ALA A 225 -3.69 12.66 13.36
C ALA A 225 -4.01 11.17 13.52
N SER A 226 -4.15 10.76 14.78
CA SER A 226 -4.62 9.42 15.11
C SER A 226 -6.12 9.28 14.87
N PHE A 227 -6.55 8.12 14.38
CA PHE A 227 -7.94 7.70 14.34
C PHE A 227 -8.06 6.19 14.60
N GLY A 228 -9.27 5.70 14.90
CA GLY A 228 -9.45 4.28 15.17
C GLY A 228 -8.62 3.79 16.36
N GLU A 229 -8.18 2.54 16.32
CA GLU A 229 -7.28 1.98 17.35
C GLU A 229 -5.81 2.28 17.01
N ASN A 230 -5.40 2.02 15.78
CA ASN A 230 -4.02 2.17 15.31
C ASN A 230 -3.97 2.91 13.95
N GLY A 231 -4.80 3.94 13.79
CA GLY A 231 -4.92 4.70 12.54
C GLY A 231 -4.13 6.01 12.52
N PHE A 232 -3.63 6.36 11.33
CA PHE A 232 -2.87 7.58 11.04
C PHE A 232 -3.44 8.21 9.78
N ALA A 233 -3.88 9.46 9.86
CA ALA A 233 -4.48 10.17 8.73
C ALA A 233 -3.97 11.59 8.59
N GLY A 234 -3.76 12.05 7.36
CA GLY A 234 -3.43 13.44 7.09
C GLY A 234 -4.53 14.38 7.56
N THR A 235 -4.15 15.59 7.97
CA THR A 235 -5.10 16.60 8.43
C THR A 235 -4.97 17.94 7.74
N THR A 236 -3.77 18.50 7.70
CA THR A 236 -3.57 19.95 7.50
C THR A 236 -3.51 20.37 6.04
N ALA A 237 -2.81 19.60 5.21
CA ALA A 237 -2.54 19.94 3.82
C ALA A 237 -2.46 18.69 2.96
N ASP A 238 -2.55 18.87 1.65
CA ASP A 238 -2.21 17.86 0.66
C ASP A 238 -0.79 17.29 0.88
N ALA A 239 -0.59 16.01 0.59
CA ALA A 239 0.68 15.32 0.79
C ALA A 239 1.78 15.81 -0.18
N GLY A 240 1.41 16.51 -1.25
CA GLY A 240 2.30 17.15 -2.21
C GLY A 240 2.44 16.36 -3.51
N ASP A 241 3.46 16.70 -4.29
CA ASP A 241 3.68 16.14 -5.62
C ASP A 241 3.89 14.61 -5.57
N GLU A 242 2.97 13.84 -6.16
CA GLU A 242 3.03 12.38 -6.18
C GLU A 242 4.17 11.84 -7.08
N SER A 243 4.87 12.70 -7.82
CA SER A 243 6.11 12.33 -8.53
C SER A 243 7.38 12.43 -7.68
N ASP A 244 7.30 13.01 -6.48
CA ASP A 244 8.37 13.11 -5.50
C ASP A 244 7.90 12.61 -4.13
N LEU A 245 7.67 11.30 -4.04
CA LEU A 245 7.14 10.67 -2.82
C LEU A 245 8.07 10.77 -1.62
N ASP A 246 9.36 11.03 -1.80
CA ASP A 246 10.33 11.31 -0.72
C ASP A 246 10.52 12.80 -0.45
N GLY A 247 9.76 13.65 -1.14
CA GLY A 247 9.73 15.08 -0.93
C GLY A 247 9.43 15.46 0.52
N ALA A 248 9.83 16.68 0.90
CA ALA A 248 9.70 17.17 2.26
C ALA A 248 8.26 17.15 2.79
N GLN A 249 7.28 17.47 1.93
CA GLN A 249 5.87 17.45 2.31
C GLN A 249 5.37 16.01 2.39
N GLN A 250 5.65 15.17 1.39
CA GLN A 250 5.27 13.75 1.38
C GLN A 250 5.80 13.00 2.62
N SER A 251 7.02 13.31 3.07
CA SER A 251 7.60 12.75 4.29
C SER A 251 6.83 13.07 5.58
N ARG A 252 6.04 14.15 5.62
CA ARG A 252 5.17 14.49 6.76
C ARG A 252 3.82 13.78 6.70
N HIS A 253 3.49 13.21 5.54
CA HIS A 253 2.26 12.50 5.23
C HIS A 253 2.50 10.98 5.09
N ARG A 254 3.57 10.49 5.73
CA ARG A 254 3.95 9.08 5.75
C ARG A 254 3.96 8.53 7.17
N VAL A 255 3.38 7.35 7.34
CA VAL A 255 3.62 6.50 8.50
C VAL A 255 4.36 5.24 8.05
N ALA A 256 5.46 4.92 8.70
CA ALA A 256 6.14 3.64 8.53
C ALA A 256 5.62 2.62 9.55
N ALA A 257 5.49 1.37 9.14
CA ALA A 257 5.04 0.28 10.00
C ALA A 257 5.96 -0.93 9.83
N THR A 258 6.30 -1.56 10.95
CA THR A 258 7.06 -2.83 10.96
C THR A 258 6.13 -3.99 11.23
N TRP A 259 6.44 -5.16 10.70
CA TRP A 259 5.71 -6.40 10.96
C TRP A 259 6.64 -7.60 11.07
N THR A 260 6.12 -8.66 11.69
CA THR A 260 6.76 -9.96 11.79
C THR A 260 5.82 -11.03 11.24
N GLY A 261 6.38 -11.95 10.45
CA GLY A 261 5.68 -13.05 9.80
C GLY A 261 5.25 -12.74 8.37
N PRO A 262 4.54 -13.69 7.74
CA PRO A 262 4.22 -13.61 6.32
C PRO A 262 3.08 -12.65 5.97
N THR A 263 2.32 -12.19 6.96
CA THR A 263 1.07 -11.47 6.71
C THR A 263 0.86 -10.29 7.62
N PHE A 264 0.28 -9.23 7.09
CA PHE A 264 -0.30 -8.14 7.86
C PHE A 264 -1.62 -7.67 7.23
N THR A 265 -2.50 -7.09 8.03
CA THR A 265 -3.77 -6.52 7.54
C THR A 265 -3.82 -5.04 7.84
N PHE A 266 -4.15 -4.23 6.83
CA PHE A 266 -4.33 -2.78 6.99
C PHE A 266 -5.67 -2.32 6.40
N GLY A 267 -6.19 -1.23 6.94
CA GLY A 267 -7.30 -0.48 6.35
C GLY A 267 -6.76 0.77 5.70
N TYR A 268 -7.18 1.09 4.48
CA TYR A 268 -6.90 2.36 3.84
C TYR A 268 -8.21 3.05 3.48
N SER A 269 -8.38 4.29 3.93
CA SER A 269 -9.68 4.96 3.83
C SER A 269 -9.62 6.48 4.00
N ILE A 270 -10.63 7.14 3.46
CA ILE A 270 -10.88 8.57 3.67
C ILE A 270 -12.13 8.80 4.52
N GLN A 271 -12.07 9.83 5.37
CA GLN A 271 -13.27 10.46 5.89
C GLN A 271 -13.84 11.36 4.79
N GLN A 272 -15.14 11.26 4.47
CA GLN A 272 -15.74 12.05 3.39
C GLN A 272 -16.27 13.39 3.90
N PRO A 273 -15.53 14.52 3.77
CA PRO A 273 -16.10 15.82 4.11
C PRO A 273 -17.15 16.24 3.09
N GLN A 274 -18.10 17.06 3.53
CA GLN A 274 -19.10 17.63 2.64
C GLN A 274 -18.42 18.46 1.54
N GLY A 275 -18.74 18.15 0.29
CA GLY A 275 -18.25 18.91 -0.87
C GLY A 275 -16.96 18.38 -1.50
N ARG A 276 -16.37 17.29 -1.00
CA ARG A 276 -15.28 16.61 -1.72
C ARG A 276 -15.82 15.90 -2.97
N LEU A 277 -15.10 16.05 -4.08
CA LEU A 277 -15.49 15.59 -5.42
C LEU A 277 -14.39 14.76 -6.10
N ASP A 278 -13.46 14.25 -5.31
CA ASP A 278 -12.30 13.47 -5.72
C ASP A 278 -11.95 12.44 -4.65
N GLY A 279 -11.38 11.32 -5.10
CA GLY A 279 -10.85 10.30 -4.22
C GLY A 279 -9.47 10.68 -3.70
N SER A 280 -8.84 9.73 -3.03
CA SER A 280 -7.41 9.75 -2.75
C SER A 280 -6.77 8.42 -3.12
N ARG A 281 -5.45 8.38 -3.04
CA ARG A 281 -4.63 7.21 -3.34
C ARG A 281 -3.44 7.10 -2.40
N MET A 282 -2.96 5.88 -2.24
CA MET A 282 -1.73 5.59 -1.50
C MET A 282 -0.90 4.55 -2.25
N THR A 283 0.37 4.51 -1.91
CA THR A 283 1.29 3.44 -2.30
C THR A 283 2.17 3.06 -1.13
N PHE A 284 2.73 1.85 -1.16
CA PHE A 284 3.76 1.44 -0.22
C PHE A 284 5.08 2.09 -0.63
N GLY A 285 5.89 2.55 0.33
CA GLY A 285 7.23 3.08 0.03
C GLY A 285 8.25 2.81 1.11
N ALA A 286 9.48 3.27 0.90
CA ALA A 286 10.53 3.15 1.90
C ALA A 286 10.17 3.87 3.22
N PRO A 287 10.57 3.32 4.39
CA PRO A 287 10.35 3.99 5.67
C PRO A 287 11.26 5.21 5.83
N ILE A 288 10.74 6.25 6.48
CA ILE A 288 11.60 7.38 6.89
C ILE A 288 12.52 6.94 8.02
N THR A 289 13.81 7.15 7.82
CA THR A 289 14.87 6.84 8.76
C THR A 289 15.15 8.00 9.70
N ARG A 290 15.76 7.69 10.85
CA ARG A 290 16.30 8.72 11.74
C ARG A 290 17.34 9.58 11.05
N LEU A 291 18.17 9.01 10.18
CA LEU A 291 19.21 9.75 9.46
C LEU A 291 18.59 10.81 8.55
N GLU A 292 17.56 10.46 7.80
CA GLU A 292 16.80 11.39 6.95
C GLU A 292 16.16 12.48 7.79
N THR A 293 15.53 12.12 8.91
CA THR A 293 14.90 13.07 9.83
C THR A 293 15.93 14.06 10.40
N LEU A 294 17.11 13.59 10.81
CA LEU A 294 18.16 14.45 11.34
C LEU A 294 18.76 15.35 10.25
N THR A 295 18.95 14.83 9.04
CA THR A 295 19.49 15.59 7.91
C THR A 295 18.51 16.67 7.46
N TYR A 296 17.22 16.33 7.39
CA TYR A 296 16.13 17.26 7.15
C TYR A 296 16.13 18.43 8.15
N LYS A 297 16.23 18.12 9.46
CA LYS A 297 16.31 19.13 10.52
C LYS A 297 17.59 19.99 10.41
N LEU A 298 18.74 19.38 10.12
CA LEU A 298 20.00 20.10 9.94
C LEU A 298 19.95 21.09 8.77
N ASN A 299 19.18 20.78 7.74
CA ASN A 299 18.96 21.64 6.57
C ASN A 299 17.82 22.65 6.78
N GLY A 300 17.35 22.87 8.01
CA GLY A 300 16.30 23.84 8.32
C GLY A 300 14.93 23.49 7.73
N GLY A 301 14.69 22.20 7.43
CA GLY A 301 13.48 21.73 6.78
C GLY A 301 13.48 21.87 5.25
N ALA A 302 14.64 22.12 4.64
CA ALA A 302 14.78 22.33 3.19
C ALA A 302 14.81 21.05 2.34
N GLY A 303 14.48 19.88 2.91
CA GLY A 303 14.13 18.68 2.14
C GLY A 303 15.26 17.91 1.43
N THR A 304 16.52 18.35 1.52
CA THR A 304 17.61 17.65 0.83
C THR A 304 18.09 16.45 1.66
N ILE A 305 17.62 15.26 1.30
CA ILE A 305 18.15 13.97 1.74
C ILE A 305 19.34 13.65 0.82
N PRO A 306 20.57 13.49 1.33
CA PRO A 306 21.68 13.02 0.52
C PRO A 306 21.39 11.58 0.07
N ASN A 307 21.30 11.37 -1.25
CA ASN A 307 21.14 10.06 -1.87
C ASN A 307 22.00 9.00 -1.17
N GLN A 308 21.39 7.86 -0.84
CA GLN A 308 22.12 6.65 -0.47
C GLN A 308 22.90 6.14 -1.68
N GLN A 309 24.11 6.69 -1.89
CA GLN A 309 25.13 6.03 -2.67
C GLN A 309 26.40 5.84 -1.82
N GLU A 310 26.85 4.59 -1.84
CA GLU A 310 28.18 4.08 -1.49
C GLU A 310 28.43 3.63 -0.05
N GLY A 311 27.87 2.46 0.25
CA GLY A 311 28.69 1.35 0.73
C GLY A 311 29.36 0.65 -0.46
N ALA A 312 30.45 1.21 -0.98
CA ALA A 312 31.36 0.51 -1.88
C ALA A 312 32.79 1.03 -1.71
N ASN A 313 33.65 0.13 -1.22
CA ASN A 313 35.12 0.15 -1.23
C ASN A 313 35.85 1.18 -0.33
N GLN A 314 36.27 0.71 0.85
CA GLN A 314 37.69 0.75 1.25
C GLN A 314 38.11 -0.59 1.84
#